data_AF-B3S9H5-F1
#
_entry.id   AF-B3S9H5-F1
#
_cell.length_a   1.000
_cell.length_b   1.000
_cell.length_c   1.000
_cell.angle_alpha   90.00
_cell.angle_beta   90.00
_cell.angle_gamma   90.00
#
_symmetry.space_group_name_H-M   'P 1'
#
loop_
_entity.id
_entity.type
_entity.pdbx_description
1 polymer ?
#
loop_
_entity_poly.entity_id
_entity_poly.type
_entity_poly.pdbx_seq_one_letter_code
_entity_poly.pdbx_strand_id
1 'polypeptide(L)'
;MNYKKRENISETRMKAILTTLILVIGLFHECSSLALIDNKLPHHISSTYDLMINGLESLLQFYKRNFKEITVDGYIGLLKAKEYLGATVENIDKGLSPLSTQQANQVKQIFENCSVLLIHIEAVLVNSSSSKQYDLFKMVHTPHPIPNQLISLRLSNVHSGALDKDSTAGVKFANISDMCLMDIIGTRKRHQPACTFSDICWKGITNYHARNFDIIHQLFAIFVGQKLNCTNKMNVLAQKLGGIENVKAALCSRIYRQMYTNLNNALNKMQSWELFLAQIYICGGPAGFQKFVDAQFLSAILHWQSNTGCLKSSHSIFSSLGSELLPQNTLVTSSDHPIGGIDKACYSRRSAAATSVLSMYLHWFSSKKEIFILPTPTNSTAANRMESNEFLTIIGLIAIGAALIAAFLSISVVYCICPLGRKGHEYQKLQSKEPSKNADE
;
A
#
# COMPACT_ATOMS: atom_id res chain seq x y z
N MET A 1 -64.93 -5.22 -19.67
CA MET A 1 -63.49 -5.40 -19.98
C MET A 1 -62.65 -4.11 -19.78
N ASN A 2 -62.92 -3.30 -18.73
CA ASN A 2 -62.26 -1.99 -18.55
C ASN A 2 -61.66 -1.74 -17.15
N TYR A 3 -61.69 -2.74 -16.26
CA TYR A 3 -61.08 -2.64 -14.93
C TYR A 3 -59.58 -3.00 -14.97
N LYS A 4 -59.22 -4.05 -15.72
CA LYS A 4 -57.84 -4.57 -15.84
C LYS A 4 -56.84 -3.58 -16.48
N LYS A 5 -57.31 -2.59 -17.24
CA LYS A 5 -56.46 -1.58 -17.88
C LYS A 5 -56.10 -0.40 -16.97
N ARG A 6 -56.87 -0.15 -15.89
CA ARG A 6 -56.55 0.90 -14.91
C ARG A 6 -55.53 0.45 -13.86
N GLU A 7 -55.56 -0.82 -13.44
CA GLU A 7 -54.55 -1.38 -12.52
C GLU A 7 -53.14 -1.36 -13.14
N ASN A 8 -53.01 -1.75 -14.41
CA ASN A 8 -51.70 -1.75 -15.07
C ASN A 8 -51.06 -0.35 -15.18
N ILE A 9 -51.86 0.71 -15.26
CA ILE A 9 -51.34 2.08 -15.36
C ILE A 9 -50.89 2.62 -14.00
N SER A 10 -51.52 2.22 -12.89
CA SER A 10 -51.09 2.65 -11.55
C SER A 10 -49.80 1.93 -11.12
N GLU A 11 -49.66 0.65 -11.44
CA GLU A 11 -48.48 -0.14 -11.11
C GLU A 11 -47.23 0.33 -11.88
N THR A 12 -47.39 0.68 -13.16
CA THR A 12 -46.30 1.20 -13.99
C THR A 12 -45.82 2.57 -13.49
N ARG A 13 -46.74 3.43 -13.04
CA ARG A 13 -46.41 4.75 -12.47
C ARG A 13 -45.71 4.63 -11.12
N MET A 14 -46.14 3.69 -10.27
CA MET A 14 -45.52 3.47 -8.96
C MET A 14 -44.08 2.92 -9.10
N LYS A 15 -43.85 2.01 -10.06
CA LYS A 15 -42.51 1.50 -10.39
C LYS A 15 -41.58 2.61 -10.90
N ALA A 16 -42.07 3.52 -11.74
CA ALA A 16 -41.28 4.65 -12.24
C ALA A 16 -40.87 5.62 -11.10
N ILE A 17 -41.79 5.93 -10.18
CA ILE A 17 -41.52 6.80 -9.03
C ILE A 17 -40.47 6.16 -8.11
N LEU A 18 -40.61 4.87 -7.80
CA LEU A 18 -39.68 4.15 -6.91
C LEU A 18 -38.27 4.07 -7.52
N THR A 19 -38.17 3.81 -8.83
CA THR A 19 -36.88 3.74 -9.54
C THR A 19 -36.18 5.11 -9.55
N THR A 20 -36.94 6.19 -9.71
CA THR A 20 -36.42 7.57 -9.67
C THR A 20 -35.93 7.92 -8.26
N LEU A 21 -36.65 7.53 -7.22
CA LEU A 21 -36.24 7.76 -5.83
C LEU A 21 -34.95 7.02 -5.47
N ILE A 22 -34.79 5.77 -5.92
CA ILE A 22 -33.58 4.97 -5.68
C ILE A 22 -32.37 5.57 -6.40
N LEU A 23 -32.54 6.05 -7.64
CA LEU A 23 -31.47 6.76 -8.37
C LEU A 23 -31.06 8.06 -7.67
N VAL A 24 -32.02 8.83 -7.17
CA VAL A 24 -31.74 10.07 -6.43
C VAL A 24 -31.01 9.76 -5.12
N ILE A 25 -31.44 8.75 -4.35
CA ILE A 25 -30.77 8.34 -3.12
C ILE A 25 -29.36 7.80 -3.40
N GLY A 26 -29.17 7.03 -4.49
CA GLY A 26 -27.86 6.55 -4.93
C GLY A 26 -26.89 7.69 -5.29
N LEU A 27 -27.38 8.72 -5.99
CA LEU A 27 -26.61 9.92 -6.32
C LEU A 27 -26.25 10.73 -5.06
N PHE A 28 -27.14 10.79 -4.06
CA PHE A 28 -26.83 11.42 -2.77
C PHE A 28 -25.84 10.60 -1.92
N HIS A 29 -25.82 9.27 -2.05
CA HIS A 29 -24.90 8.40 -1.31
C HIS A 29 -23.48 8.41 -1.89
N GLU A 30 -23.32 8.59 -3.21
CA GLU A 30 -22.01 8.85 -3.83
C GLU A 30 -21.51 10.27 -3.56
N CYS A 31 -22.41 11.26 -3.49
CA CYS A 31 -22.02 12.66 -3.24
C CYS A 31 -21.57 12.91 -1.77
N SER A 32 -22.08 12.13 -0.82
CA SER A 32 -21.73 12.26 0.61
C SER A 32 -20.40 11.57 0.98
N SER A 33 -19.82 10.79 0.07
CA SER A 33 -18.57 10.03 0.32
C SER A 33 -17.30 10.79 -0.10
N LEU A 34 -17.44 12.00 -0.67
CA LEU A 34 -16.35 12.79 -1.26
C LEU A 34 -16.01 14.07 -0.49
N ALA A 35 -16.67 14.33 0.64
CA ALA A 35 -16.49 15.56 1.42
C ALA A 35 -15.91 15.28 2.81
N LEU A 36 -14.74 14.66 2.89
CA LEU A 36 -13.90 14.71 4.08
C LEU A 36 -12.46 14.35 3.72
N ILE A 37 -11.65 15.35 3.38
CA ILE A 37 -10.23 15.50 3.70
C ILE A 37 -9.87 16.93 3.27
N ASP A 38 -9.70 17.78 4.27
CA ASP A 38 -9.20 19.14 4.13
C ASP A 38 -7.69 19.18 4.39
N ASN A 39 -7.03 20.12 3.71
CA ASN A 39 -5.73 20.77 3.95
C ASN A 39 -4.40 20.29 3.32
N LYS A 40 -3.99 21.12 2.34
CA LYS A 40 -2.67 21.78 2.07
C LYS A 40 -1.47 20.98 1.47
N LEU A 41 -1.02 21.34 0.24
CA LEU A 41 0.24 22.09 -0.07
C LEU A 41 0.72 22.04 -1.56
N PRO A 42 1.13 23.17 -2.20
CA PRO A 42 2.01 23.20 -3.39
C PRO A 42 3.39 23.90 -3.19
N HIS A 43 4.17 23.52 -2.17
CA HIS A 43 5.59 23.89 -2.03
C HIS A 43 6.50 22.66 -1.70
N HIS A 44 5.99 21.43 -1.88
CA HIS A 44 6.37 20.29 -1.05
C HIS A 44 7.49 19.35 -1.54
N ILE A 45 7.93 19.39 -2.81
CA ILE A 45 8.85 18.34 -3.34
C ILE A 45 10.29 18.54 -2.87
N SER A 46 10.85 19.76 -2.96
CA SER A 46 12.19 20.04 -2.42
C SER A 46 12.27 19.79 -0.93
N SER A 47 11.24 20.22 -0.17
CA SER A 47 11.18 19.94 1.26
C SER A 47 11.07 18.44 1.55
N THR A 48 10.48 17.64 0.68
CA THR A 48 10.44 16.18 0.83
C THR A 48 11.83 15.55 0.63
N TYR A 49 12.63 16.02 -0.34
CA TYR A 49 14.02 15.56 -0.47
C TYR A 49 14.85 15.91 0.75
N ASP A 50 14.75 17.16 1.22
CA ASP A 50 15.49 17.62 2.40
C ASP A 50 15.10 16.81 3.65
N LEU A 51 13.81 16.50 3.83
CA LEU A 51 13.35 15.64 4.92
C LEU A 51 13.93 14.21 4.84
N MET A 52 13.97 13.60 3.65
CA MET A 52 14.57 12.28 3.47
C MET A 52 16.08 12.28 3.71
N ILE A 53 16.79 13.29 3.19
CA ILE A 53 18.24 13.46 3.35
C ILE A 53 18.57 13.65 4.84
N ASN A 54 17.90 14.58 5.52
CA ASN A 54 18.10 14.85 6.94
C ASN A 54 17.74 13.63 7.81
N GLY A 55 16.69 12.89 7.43
CA GLY A 55 16.29 11.67 8.11
C GLY A 55 17.35 10.57 7.99
N LEU A 56 17.92 10.39 6.81
CA LEU A 56 19.04 9.45 6.60
C LEU A 56 20.29 9.88 7.36
N GLU A 57 20.69 11.15 7.31
CA GLU A 57 21.81 11.67 8.10
C GLU A 57 21.64 11.37 9.59
N SER A 58 20.44 11.61 10.12
CA SER A 58 20.12 11.36 11.52
C SER A 58 20.21 9.86 11.88
N LEU A 59 19.75 8.96 11.01
CA LEU A 59 19.94 7.51 11.17
C LEU A 59 21.42 7.13 11.17
N LEU A 60 22.22 7.68 10.25
CA LEU A 60 23.66 7.43 10.20
C LEU A 60 24.37 7.91 11.48
N GLN A 61 23.94 9.02 12.06
CA GLN A 61 24.46 9.47 13.35
C GLN A 61 24.10 8.49 14.48
N PHE A 62 22.91 7.89 14.45
CA PHE A 62 22.55 6.80 15.35
C PHE A 62 23.47 5.58 15.17
N TYR A 63 23.70 5.13 13.93
CA TYR A 63 24.66 4.05 13.65
C TYR A 63 26.05 4.39 14.16
N LYS A 64 26.54 5.61 13.91
CA LYS A 64 27.86 6.07 14.35
C LYS A 64 28.01 6.06 15.87
N ARG A 65 26.99 6.48 16.62
CA ARG A 65 27.02 6.46 18.08
C ARG A 65 26.97 5.05 18.67
N ASN A 66 26.31 4.12 17.98
CA ASN A 66 25.97 2.81 18.53
C ASN A 66 26.63 1.64 17.78
N PHE A 67 27.63 1.88 16.91
CA PHE A 67 28.15 0.87 15.96
C PHE A 67 28.62 -0.44 16.62
N LYS A 68 29.04 -0.40 17.89
CA LYS A 68 29.47 -1.58 18.67
C LYS A 68 28.30 -2.49 19.08
N GLU A 69 27.09 -1.96 19.12
CA GLU A 69 25.86 -2.64 19.55
C GLU A 69 24.92 -2.92 18.37
N ILE A 70 25.32 -2.55 17.15
CA ILE A 70 24.55 -2.81 15.95
C ILE A 70 24.52 -4.31 15.67
N THR A 71 23.31 -4.85 15.55
CA THR A 71 23.06 -6.24 15.20
C THR A 71 23.27 -6.50 13.70
N VAL A 72 23.27 -7.77 13.29
CA VAL A 72 23.34 -8.14 11.87
C VAL A 72 22.18 -7.52 11.07
N ASP A 73 20.97 -7.44 11.65
CA ASP A 73 19.83 -6.74 11.03
C ASP A 73 20.16 -5.26 10.74
N GLY A 74 20.79 -4.59 11.71
CA GLY A 74 21.26 -3.22 11.56
C GLY A 74 22.31 -3.06 10.47
N TYR A 75 23.28 -3.97 10.40
CA TYR A 75 24.28 -4.02 9.33
C TYR A 75 23.63 -4.21 7.95
N ILE A 76 22.69 -5.17 7.84
CA ILE A 76 21.94 -5.41 6.60
C ILE A 76 21.19 -4.14 6.19
N GLY A 77 20.48 -3.49 7.12
CA GLY A 77 19.72 -2.28 6.81
C GLY A 77 20.61 -1.15 6.28
N LEU A 78 21.80 -0.96 6.86
CA LEU A 78 22.77 0.01 6.40
C LEU A 78 23.36 -0.36 5.02
N LEU A 79 23.60 -1.66 4.78
CA LEU A 79 24.04 -2.12 3.46
C LEU A 79 22.98 -1.83 2.39
N LYS A 80 21.70 -2.07 2.70
CA LYS A 80 20.61 -1.77 1.78
C LYS A 80 20.52 -0.28 1.50
N ALA A 81 20.73 0.55 2.52
CA ALA A 81 20.88 1.99 2.27
C ALA A 81 22.05 2.33 1.36
N LYS A 82 23.23 1.74 1.57
CA LYS A 82 24.37 1.93 0.66
C LYS A 82 24.04 1.55 -0.78
N GLU A 83 23.37 0.42 -1.02
CA GLU A 83 22.96 -0.02 -2.37
C GLU A 83 22.08 1.04 -3.06
N TYR A 84 21.00 1.50 -2.39
CA TYR A 84 20.08 2.50 -2.95
C TYR A 84 20.70 3.89 -3.08
N LEU A 85 21.53 4.31 -2.12
CA LEU A 85 22.28 5.55 -2.19
C LEU A 85 23.29 5.52 -3.35
N GLY A 86 23.97 4.39 -3.57
CA GLY A 86 24.87 4.21 -4.71
C GLY A 86 24.16 4.38 -6.03
N ALA A 87 22.99 3.76 -6.20
CA ALA A 87 22.16 3.95 -7.40
C ALA A 87 21.64 5.39 -7.55
N THR A 88 21.38 6.07 -6.43
CA THR A 88 21.01 7.51 -6.43
C THR A 88 22.18 8.39 -6.87
N VAL A 89 23.39 8.13 -6.37
CA VAL A 89 24.63 8.81 -6.77
C VAL A 89 24.91 8.58 -8.26
N GLU A 90 24.73 7.35 -8.75
CA GLU A 90 24.86 7.05 -10.18
C GLU A 90 23.86 7.85 -11.04
N ASN A 91 22.60 7.98 -10.58
CA ASN A 91 21.61 8.82 -11.26
C ASN A 91 21.98 10.31 -11.21
N ILE A 92 22.54 10.79 -10.09
CA ILE A 92 23.05 12.16 -9.98
C ILE A 92 24.17 12.40 -11.01
N ASP A 93 25.17 11.52 -11.06
CA ASP A 93 26.33 11.66 -11.95
C ASP A 93 25.95 11.58 -13.44
N LYS A 94 24.89 10.83 -13.76
CA LYS A 94 24.31 10.76 -15.11
C LYS A 94 23.36 11.91 -15.46
N GLY A 95 23.12 12.86 -14.55
CA GLY A 95 22.15 13.94 -14.74
C GLY A 95 20.68 13.46 -14.76
N LEU A 96 20.42 12.24 -14.29
CA LEU A 96 19.12 11.59 -14.21
C LEU A 96 18.40 11.85 -12.88
N SER A 97 18.94 12.71 -12.03
CA SER A 97 18.32 13.11 -10.75
C SER A 97 17.82 14.57 -10.81
N PRO A 98 16.68 14.90 -10.19
CA PRO A 98 16.19 16.27 -10.04
C PRO A 98 16.78 17.00 -8.82
N LEU A 99 17.64 16.35 -8.02
CA LEU A 99 18.23 16.94 -6.82
C LEU A 99 19.07 18.18 -7.16
N SER A 100 19.03 19.18 -6.28
CA SER A 100 19.91 20.35 -6.36
C SER A 100 21.38 19.94 -6.14
N THR A 101 22.32 20.81 -6.52
CA THR A 101 23.76 20.56 -6.30
C THR A 101 24.09 20.34 -4.82
N GLN A 102 23.45 21.11 -3.93
CA GLN A 102 23.63 20.96 -2.49
C GLN A 102 23.10 19.60 -2.00
N GLN A 103 21.87 19.24 -2.38
CA GLN A 103 21.27 17.95 -2.03
C GLN A 103 22.09 16.77 -2.58
N ALA A 104 22.55 16.87 -3.82
CA ALA A 104 23.41 15.86 -4.44
C ALA A 104 24.72 15.65 -3.67
N ASN A 105 25.36 16.73 -3.21
CA ASN A 105 26.57 16.66 -2.39
C ASN A 105 26.29 15.99 -1.02
N GLN A 106 25.16 16.30 -0.39
CA GLN A 106 24.75 15.64 0.85
C GLN A 106 24.53 14.14 0.65
N VAL A 107 23.82 13.74 -0.42
CA VAL A 107 23.59 12.32 -0.74
C VAL A 107 24.90 11.57 -0.97
N LYS A 108 25.86 12.17 -1.70
CA LYS A 108 27.21 11.61 -1.87
C LYS A 108 27.93 11.45 -0.53
N GLN A 109 27.84 12.44 0.35
CA GLN A 109 28.43 12.35 1.68
C GLN A 109 27.78 11.27 2.56
N ILE A 110 26.46 11.11 2.51
CA ILE A 110 25.74 10.03 3.20
C ILE A 110 26.20 8.66 2.67
N PHE A 111 26.34 8.51 1.36
CA PHE A 111 26.84 7.29 0.73
C PHE A 111 28.25 6.90 1.23
N GLU A 112 29.17 7.85 1.28
CA GLU A 112 30.52 7.61 1.80
C GLU A 112 30.50 7.26 3.30
N ASN A 113 29.72 8.00 4.10
CA ASN A 113 29.58 7.72 5.53
C ASN A 113 28.98 6.32 5.79
N CYS A 114 28.00 5.89 5.00
CA CYS A 114 27.47 4.51 5.03
C CYS A 114 28.57 3.50 4.77
N SER A 115 29.41 3.73 3.76
CA SER A 115 30.52 2.83 3.41
C SER A 115 31.52 2.67 4.55
N VAL A 116 31.91 3.78 5.20
CA VAL A 116 32.82 3.76 6.35
C VAL A 116 32.20 3.04 7.55
N LEU A 117 30.93 3.31 7.86
CA LEU A 117 30.24 2.68 8.98
C LEU A 117 30.09 1.16 8.81
N LEU A 118 29.82 0.70 7.58
CA LEU A 118 29.74 -0.74 7.29
C LEU A 118 31.05 -1.46 7.64
N ILE A 119 32.20 -0.89 7.29
CA ILE A 119 33.52 -1.48 7.61
C ILE A 119 33.69 -1.63 9.13
N HIS A 120 33.34 -0.60 9.90
CA HIS A 120 33.47 -0.64 11.36
C HIS A 120 32.51 -1.64 12.01
N ILE A 121 31.25 -1.66 11.58
CA ILE A 121 30.23 -2.58 12.13
C ILE A 121 30.59 -4.03 11.79
N GLU A 122 31.04 -4.29 10.56
CA GLU A 122 31.46 -5.62 10.12
C GLU A 122 32.65 -6.14 10.95
N ALA A 123 33.65 -5.31 11.21
CA ALA A 123 34.78 -5.68 12.07
C ALA A 123 34.33 -6.10 13.48
N VAL A 124 33.33 -5.41 14.05
CA VAL A 124 32.76 -5.78 15.36
C VAL A 124 31.99 -7.10 15.28
N LEU A 125 31.16 -7.27 14.23
CA LEU A 125 30.35 -8.47 14.06
C LEU A 125 31.22 -9.70 13.82
N VAL A 126 32.23 -9.64 12.96
CA VAL A 126 33.15 -10.76 12.69
C VAL A 126 33.87 -11.20 13.97
N ASN A 127 34.32 -10.25 14.79
CA ASN A 127 35.02 -10.55 16.04
C ASN A 127 34.12 -11.11 17.15
N SER A 128 32.80 -10.91 17.05
CA SER A 128 31.81 -11.40 18.02
C SER A 128 31.02 -12.63 17.53
N SER A 129 31.26 -13.08 16.30
CA SER A 129 30.40 -14.05 15.60
C SER A 129 30.65 -15.52 15.97
N SER A 130 29.54 -16.24 16.18
CA SER A 130 29.48 -17.70 15.97
C SER A 130 29.47 -18.03 14.46
N SER A 131 29.87 -19.25 14.08
CA SER A 131 30.01 -19.67 12.67
C SER A 131 28.78 -19.42 11.78
N LYS A 132 27.56 -19.40 12.33
CA LYS A 132 26.31 -19.15 11.59
C LYS A 132 26.19 -17.72 11.05
N GLN A 133 26.77 -16.72 11.72
CA GLN A 133 26.75 -15.33 11.26
C GLN A 133 27.70 -15.12 10.07
N TYR A 134 28.80 -15.88 10.02
CA TYR A 134 29.76 -15.85 8.91
C TYR A 134 29.16 -16.29 7.57
N ASP A 135 28.30 -17.30 7.56
CA ASP A 135 27.61 -17.74 6.34
C ASP A 135 26.62 -16.69 5.82
N LEU A 136 26.01 -15.92 6.72
CA LEU A 136 25.17 -14.79 6.35
C LEU A 136 26.00 -13.68 5.69
N PHE A 137 27.25 -13.44 6.11
CA PHE A 137 28.14 -12.48 5.45
C PHE A 137 28.44 -12.86 3.99
N LYS A 138 28.58 -14.14 3.64
CA LYS A 138 28.74 -14.55 2.21
C LYS A 138 27.56 -14.12 1.35
N MET A 139 26.34 -14.22 1.87
CA MET A 139 25.15 -13.73 1.20
C MET A 139 25.15 -12.20 1.07
N VAL A 140 25.68 -11.49 2.07
CA VAL A 140 25.56 -10.04 2.18
C VAL A 140 26.47 -9.30 1.18
N HIS A 141 27.60 -9.90 0.78
CA HIS A 141 28.58 -9.29 -0.14
C HIS A 141 28.23 -9.27 -1.63
N THR A 142 27.26 -10.05 -2.09
CA THR A 142 26.78 -9.90 -3.47
C THR A 142 25.91 -8.62 -3.54
N PRO A 143 25.97 -7.79 -4.59
CA PRO A 143 25.01 -6.69 -4.72
C PRO A 143 23.60 -7.23 -4.99
N HIS A 144 22.56 -6.64 -4.40
CA HIS A 144 21.19 -6.91 -4.86
C HIS A 144 20.85 -5.99 -6.05
N PRO A 145 20.37 -6.52 -7.19
CA PRO A 145 19.98 -5.67 -8.30
C PRO A 145 18.77 -4.82 -7.90
N ILE A 146 18.91 -3.50 -7.99
CA ILE A 146 17.80 -2.57 -7.83
C ILE A 146 16.99 -2.61 -9.12
N PRO A 147 15.64 -2.76 -9.07
CA PRO A 147 14.82 -2.72 -10.27
C PRO A 147 15.08 -1.44 -11.08
N ASN A 148 15.10 -1.55 -12.41
CA ASN A 148 15.36 -0.38 -13.26
C ASN A 148 14.18 0.61 -13.32
N GLN A 149 12.98 0.13 -12.97
CA GLN A 149 11.75 0.90 -12.93
C GLN A 149 10.77 0.28 -11.93
N LEU A 150 9.83 1.08 -11.46
CA LEU A 150 8.68 0.58 -10.70
C LEU A 150 7.64 -0.02 -11.64
N ILE A 151 7.00 -1.08 -11.16
CA ILE A 151 5.93 -1.78 -11.88
C ILE A 151 4.63 -1.75 -11.09
N SER A 152 3.51 -1.74 -11.82
CA SER A 152 2.18 -1.77 -11.22
C SER A 152 1.87 -3.15 -10.64
N LEU A 153 1.45 -3.18 -9.38
CA LEU A 153 0.98 -4.40 -8.73
C LEU A 153 -0.50 -4.63 -9.05
N ARG A 154 -0.78 -5.69 -9.81
CA ARG A 154 -2.14 -6.21 -10.00
C ARG A 154 -2.53 -7.07 -8.80
N LEU A 155 -3.45 -6.57 -7.99
CA LEU A 155 -3.94 -7.27 -6.81
C LEU A 155 -4.60 -8.58 -7.23
N SER A 156 -3.93 -9.68 -6.95
CA SER A 156 -4.43 -11.00 -7.34
C SER A 156 -5.55 -11.43 -6.39
N ASN A 157 -6.70 -11.80 -6.96
CA ASN A 157 -7.80 -12.44 -6.24
C ASN A 157 -7.53 -13.93 -6.05
N VAL A 158 -6.30 -14.32 -5.67
CA VAL A 158 -6.00 -15.72 -5.34
C VAL A 158 -6.96 -16.11 -4.22
N HIS A 159 -8.07 -16.72 -4.62
CA HIS A 159 -9.07 -17.25 -3.74
C HIS A 159 -8.34 -18.33 -2.96
N SER A 160 -8.47 -18.27 -1.65
CA SER A 160 -7.99 -19.25 -0.69
C SER A 160 -8.43 -20.69 -0.98
N GLY A 161 -9.15 -20.96 -2.09
CA GLY A 161 -9.72 -22.23 -2.48
C GLY A 161 -9.03 -22.97 -3.63
N ALA A 162 -7.94 -22.45 -4.22
CA ALA A 162 -7.18 -23.16 -5.28
C ALA A 162 -5.82 -23.71 -4.81
N LEU A 163 -5.53 -23.64 -3.51
CA LEU A 163 -4.39 -24.27 -2.86
C LEU A 163 -4.98 -25.26 -1.87
N ASP A 164 -4.53 -26.51 -1.95
CA ASP A 164 -5.13 -27.65 -1.26
C ASP A 164 -5.70 -27.31 0.11
N LYS A 165 -6.93 -27.75 0.35
CA LYS A 165 -7.55 -27.90 1.68
C LYS A 165 -6.82 -28.93 2.55
N ASP A 166 -5.56 -29.24 2.25
CA ASP A 166 -4.73 -30.04 3.13
C ASP A 166 -4.19 -29.12 4.22
N SER A 167 -5.05 -28.98 5.22
CA SER A 167 -4.70 -28.78 6.61
C SER A 167 -3.24 -29.17 6.86
N THR A 168 -2.37 -28.18 6.88
CA THR A 168 -1.42 -28.16 7.96
C THR A 168 -1.60 -26.85 8.69
N ALA A 169 -1.76 -26.96 10.01
CA ALA A 169 -1.10 -26.07 10.96
C ALA A 169 0.42 -26.10 10.64
N GLY A 170 0.77 -25.58 9.47
CA GLY A 170 2.00 -25.85 8.76
C GLY A 170 3.09 -24.97 9.33
N VAL A 171 4.27 -25.56 9.48
CA VAL A 171 5.47 -24.93 10.01
C VAL A 171 5.56 -23.48 9.56
N LYS A 172 5.54 -22.55 10.51
CA LYS A 172 5.74 -21.11 10.25
C LYS A 172 7.02 -20.95 9.45
N PHE A 173 6.93 -20.31 8.28
CA PHE A 173 8.10 -20.21 7.41
C PHE A 173 9.27 -19.52 8.11
N ALA A 174 8.99 -18.55 8.98
CA ALA A 174 10.01 -17.92 9.82
C ALA A 174 10.85 -18.96 10.60
N ASN A 175 10.24 -20.04 11.09
CA ASN A 175 10.93 -21.09 11.87
C ASN A 175 11.89 -21.95 11.03
N ILE A 176 11.66 -22.04 9.72
CA ILE A 176 12.52 -22.81 8.80
C ILE A 176 13.32 -21.92 7.84
N SER A 177 13.14 -20.61 7.94
CA SER A 177 13.70 -19.65 6.99
C SER A 177 15.22 -19.68 6.96
N ASP A 178 15.89 -19.69 8.11
CA ASP A 178 17.35 -19.80 8.20
C ASP A 178 17.88 -21.06 7.52
N MET A 179 17.22 -22.19 7.75
CA MET A 179 17.56 -23.46 7.11
C MET A 179 17.40 -23.38 5.59
N CYS A 180 16.34 -22.74 5.11
CA CYS A 180 16.12 -22.54 3.68
C CYS A 180 17.13 -21.56 3.06
N LEU A 181 17.52 -20.52 3.78
CA LEU A 181 18.58 -19.60 3.35
C LEU A 181 19.92 -20.33 3.25
N MET A 182 20.28 -21.13 4.25
CA MET A 182 21.49 -21.97 4.20
C MET A 182 21.46 -22.98 3.05
N ASP A 183 20.27 -23.50 2.70
CA ASP A 183 20.10 -24.38 1.55
C ASP A 183 20.37 -23.65 0.22
N ILE A 184 19.77 -22.45 0.07
CA ILE A 184 19.92 -21.61 -1.12
C ILE A 184 21.37 -21.13 -1.27
N ILE A 185 22.03 -20.77 -0.17
CA ILE A 185 23.43 -20.33 -0.17
C ILE A 185 24.41 -21.50 -0.40
N GLY A 186 24.01 -22.73 -0.05
CA GLY A 186 24.87 -23.91 -0.16
C GLY A 186 25.80 -24.13 1.04
N THR A 187 25.46 -23.58 2.22
CA THR A 187 26.28 -23.69 3.44
C THR A 187 25.74 -24.71 4.43
N ARG A 188 24.52 -25.22 4.23
CA ARG A 188 23.88 -26.14 5.20
C ARG A 188 24.66 -27.44 5.42
N LYS A 189 25.24 -27.99 4.35
CA LYS A 189 26.07 -29.21 4.40
C LYS A 189 27.36 -28.98 3.65
N ARG A 190 28.43 -29.68 4.07
CA ARG A 190 29.71 -29.67 3.36
C ARG A 190 29.50 -30.10 1.91
N HIS A 191 30.03 -29.34 0.97
CA HIS A 191 29.90 -29.57 -0.49
C HIS A 191 28.47 -29.49 -1.06
N GLN A 192 27.52 -28.88 -0.34
CA GLN A 192 26.20 -28.62 -0.90
C GLN A 192 26.27 -27.55 -1.99
N PRO A 193 25.66 -27.77 -3.18
CA PRO A 193 25.58 -26.72 -4.19
C PRO A 193 24.64 -25.60 -3.75
N ALA A 194 24.98 -24.37 -4.13
CA ALA A 194 24.05 -23.24 -4.06
C ALA A 194 22.80 -23.50 -4.91
N CYS A 195 21.75 -22.71 -4.70
CA CYS A 195 20.45 -22.86 -5.35
C CYS A 195 19.76 -24.21 -5.05
N THR A 196 20.02 -24.80 -3.89
CA THR A 196 19.28 -25.96 -3.40
C THR A 196 17.97 -25.51 -2.78
N PHE A 197 16.85 -26.06 -3.24
CA PHE A 197 15.52 -25.83 -2.67
C PHE A 197 14.94 -27.19 -2.30
N SER A 198 14.95 -27.53 -1.01
CA SER A 198 14.26 -28.72 -0.52
C SER A 198 12.74 -28.56 -0.64
N ASP A 199 12.00 -29.66 -0.70
CA ASP A 199 10.54 -29.63 -0.84
C ASP A 199 9.86 -28.83 0.29
N ILE A 200 10.38 -28.95 1.52
CA ILE A 200 9.86 -28.18 2.66
C ILE A 200 10.11 -26.67 2.49
N CYS A 201 11.26 -26.29 1.95
CA CYS A 201 11.58 -24.89 1.69
C CYS A 201 10.74 -24.34 0.55
N TRP A 202 10.58 -25.08 -0.55
CA TRP A 202 9.77 -24.63 -1.67
C TRP A 202 8.29 -24.51 -1.28
N LYS A 203 7.71 -25.54 -0.64
CA LYS A 203 6.35 -25.49 -0.09
C LYS A 203 6.17 -24.32 0.89
N GLY A 204 7.18 -24.07 1.71
CA GLY A 204 7.23 -22.95 2.63
C GLY A 204 7.23 -21.59 1.92
N ILE A 205 8.09 -21.40 0.92
CA ILE A 205 8.18 -20.18 0.10
C ILE A 205 6.86 -19.90 -0.62
N THR A 206 6.22 -20.94 -1.18
CA THR A 206 4.98 -20.83 -1.93
C THR A 206 3.73 -21.05 -1.07
N ASN A 207 3.85 -21.05 0.26
CA ASN A 207 2.69 -21.13 1.14
C ASN A 207 1.99 -19.77 1.17
N TYR A 208 1.03 -19.59 0.28
CA TYR A 208 0.33 -18.33 0.23
C TYR A 208 -0.41 -18.03 1.53
N HIS A 209 -0.81 -18.99 2.37
CA HIS A 209 -1.54 -18.71 3.62
C HIS A 209 -0.74 -17.94 4.69
N ALA A 210 0.56 -17.76 4.51
CA ALA A 210 1.41 -16.99 5.41
C ALA A 210 0.92 -15.54 5.65
N ARG A 211 1.27 -15.03 6.84
CA ARG A 211 0.92 -13.68 7.32
C ARG A 211 2.09 -13.06 8.07
N ASN A 212 2.08 -11.73 8.20
CA ASN A 212 3.06 -10.99 9.00
C ASN A 212 4.49 -11.31 8.57
N PHE A 213 5.42 -11.54 9.51
CA PHE A 213 6.81 -11.83 9.18
C PHE A 213 7.00 -13.10 8.34
N ASP A 214 6.12 -14.11 8.43
CA ASP A 214 6.27 -15.31 7.62
C ASP A 214 6.30 -14.99 6.11
N ILE A 215 5.42 -14.10 5.64
CA ILE A 215 5.38 -13.70 4.23
C ILE A 215 6.57 -12.82 3.80
N ILE A 216 7.16 -12.09 4.76
CA ILE A 216 8.41 -11.34 4.53
C ILE A 216 9.57 -12.30 4.33
N HIS A 217 9.69 -13.32 5.19
CA HIS A 217 10.75 -14.32 5.07
C HIS A 217 10.64 -15.11 3.74
N GLN A 218 9.42 -15.40 3.26
CA GLN A 218 9.21 -16.04 1.95
C GLN A 218 9.81 -15.21 0.81
N LEU A 219 9.46 -13.92 0.74
CA LEU A 219 10.01 -13.02 -0.27
C LEU A 219 11.52 -12.83 -0.11
N PHE A 220 12.00 -12.71 1.13
CA PHE A 220 13.43 -12.62 1.41
C PHE A 220 14.19 -13.81 0.81
N ALA A 221 13.74 -15.04 1.04
CA ALA A 221 14.33 -16.24 0.45
C ALA A 221 14.33 -16.21 -1.08
N ILE A 222 13.26 -15.72 -1.71
CA ILE A 222 13.22 -15.52 -3.17
C ILE A 222 14.30 -14.53 -3.61
N PHE A 223 14.41 -13.37 -2.95
CA PHE A 223 15.41 -12.36 -3.30
C PHE A 223 16.85 -12.81 -3.07
N VAL A 224 17.09 -13.63 -2.04
CA VAL A 224 18.38 -14.30 -1.84
C VAL A 224 18.68 -15.22 -3.02
N GLY A 225 17.71 -16.03 -3.44
CA GLY A 225 17.84 -16.89 -4.60
C GLY A 225 18.14 -16.09 -5.87
N GLN A 226 17.44 -14.99 -6.13
CA GLN A 226 17.68 -14.14 -7.31
C GLN A 226 19.09 -13.54 -7.29
N LYS A 227 19.53 -13.07 -6.11
CA LYS A 227 20.87 -12.53 -5.87
C LYS A 227 21.99 -13.55 -6.12
N LEU A 228 21.71 -14.83 -5.88
CA LEU A 228 22.64 -15.95 -6.14
C LEU A 228 22.44 -16.61 -7.51
N ASN A 229 21.77 -15.92 -8.46
CA ASN A 229 21.49 -16.41 -9.82
C ASN A 229 20.65 -17.71 -9.86
N CYS A 230 19.85 -17.98 -8.83
CA CYS A 230 18.96 -19.14 -8.76
C CYS A 230 17.62 -18.96 -9.50
N THR A 231 17.43 -17.85 -10.23
CA THR A 231 16.17 -17.49 -10.90
C THR A 231 15.65 -18.59 -11.83
N ASN A 232 16.52 -19.22 -12.62
CA ASN A 232 16.12 -20.31 -13.53
C ASN A 232 15.57 -21.51 -12.77
N LYS A 233 16.24 -21.92 -11.68
CA LYS A 233 15.79 -23.03 -10.83
C LYS A 233 14.45 -22.72 -10.19
N MET A 234 14.27 -21.50 -9.67
CA MET A 234 12.99 -21.06 -9.10
C MET A 234 11.88 -20.99 -10.15
N ASN A 235 12.16 -20.60 -11.40
CA ASN A 235 11.19 -20.62 -12.49
C ASN A 235 10.73 -22.04 -12.84
N VAL A 236 11.65 -23.01 -12.85
CA VAL A 236 11.29 -24.43 -13.03
C VAL A 236 10.36 -24.90 -11.90
N LEU A 237 10.70 -24.59 -10.65
CA LEU A 237 9.86 -24.94 -9.49
C LEU A 237 8.50 -24.23 -9.49
N ALA A 238 8.46 -22.99 -10.00
CA ALA A 238 7.27 -22.16 -10.09
C ALA A 238 6.51 -22.31 -11.41
N GLN A 239 6.84 -23.27 -12.28
CA GLN A 239 6.23 -23.38 -13.60
C GLN A 239 4.70 -23.46 -13.53
N LYS A 240 4.16 -24.27 -12.61
CA LYS A 240 2.71 -24.40 -12.37
C LYS A 240 2.08 -23.17 -11.69
N LEU A 241 2.90 -22.27 -11.16
CA LEU A 241 2.49 -21.01 -10.53
C LEU A 241 2.67 -19.81 -11.48
N GLY A 242 3.05 -20.05 -12.74
CA GLY A 242 3.30 -19.01 -13.74
C GLY A 242 4.65 -18.31 -13.59
N GLY A 243 5.63 -18.93 -12.93
CA GLY A 243 6.98 -18.40 -12.76
C GLY A 243 7.19 -17.61 -11.47
N ILE A 244 8.46 -17.35 -11.14
CA ILE A 244 8.83 -16.75 -9.84
C ILE A 244 8.31 -15.31 -9.68
N GLU A 245 8.21 -14.57 -10.78
CA GLU A 245 7.66 -13.21 -10.77
C GLU A 245 6.17 -13.19 -10.39
N ASN A 246 5.38 -14.17 -10.84
CA ASN A 246 3.99 -14.32 -10.43
C ASN A 246 3.86 -14.70 -8.95
N VAL A 247 4.77 -15.54 -8.43
CA VAL A 247 4.83 -15.84 -6.99
C VAL A 247 5.09 -14.57 -6.20
N LYS A 248 6.10 -13.75 -6.58
CA LYS A 248 6.38 -12.46 -5.93
C LYS A 248 5.18 -11.52 -5.97
N ALA A 249 4.52 -11.38 -7.13
CA ALA A 249 3.34 -10.53 -7.28
C ALA A 249 2.17 -10.98 -6.41
N ALA A 250 1.94 -12.30 -6.30
CA ALA A 250 0.91 -12.86 -5.43
C ALA A 250 1.21 -12.62 -3.95
N LEU A 251 2.46 -12.81 -3.51
CA LEU A 251 2.89 -12.54 -2.13
C LEU A 251 2.78 -11.04 -1.80
N CYS A 252 3.27 -10.16 -2.67
CA CYS A 252 3.15 -8.71 -2.47
C CYS A 252 1.70 -8.21 -2.54
N SER A 253 0.82 -8.82 -3.37
CA SER A 253 -0.62 -8.54 -3.33
C SER A 253 -1.24 -8.82 -1.97
N ARG A 254 -0.80 -9.91 -1.32
CA ARG A 254 -1.27 -10.27 0.03
C ARG A 254 -0.69 -9.36 1.10
N ILE A 255 0.58 -9.02 1.00
CA ILE A 255 1.21 -8.04 1.90
C ILE A 255 0.44 -6.71 1.84
N TYR A 256 0.15 -6.22 0.63
CA TYR A 256 -0.56 -4.95 0.46
C TYR A 256 -1.93 -4.96 1.15
N ARG A 257 -2.69 -6.07 1.03
CA ARG A 257 -3.95 -6.25 1.75
C ARG A 257 -3.76 -6.27 3.26
N GLN A 258 -2.75 -7.00 3.77
CA GLN A 258 -2.44 -7.07 5.20
C GLN A 258 -2.06 -5.69 5.75
N MET A 259 -1.25 -4.92 5.03
CA MET A 259 -0.89 -3.55 5.40
C MET A 259 -2.13 -2.69 5.57
N TYR A 260 -3.02 -2.66 4.58
CA TYR A 260 -4.22 -1.82 4.64
C TYR A 260 -5.17 -2.23 5.77
N THR A 261 -5.39 -3.54 5.97
CA THR A 261 -6.16 -4.04 7.11
C THR A 261 -5.53 -3.65 8.45
N ASN A 262 -4.21 -3.72 8.57
CA ASN A 262 -3.50 -3.36 9.80
C ASN A 262 -3.51 -1.85 10.06
N LEU A 263 -3.46 -1.03 9.01
CA LEU A 263 -3.61 0.43 9.11
C LEU A 263 -5.00 0.82 9.60
N ASN A 264 -6.06 0.17 9.09
CA ASN A 264 -7.44 0.47 9.47
C ASN A 264 -7.83 0.00 10.88
N ASN A 265 -7.17 -1.03 11.41
CA ASN A 265 -7.52 -1.65 12.69
C ASN A 265 -6.75 -1.06 13.91
N ALA A 266 -6.22 0.16 13.76
CA ALA A 266 -5.42 0.91 14.74
C ALA A 266 -4.05 0.30 15.11
N LEU A 267 -2.98 1.03 14.75
CA LEU A 267 -1.56 0.74 14.94
C LEU A 267 -1.08 0.78 16.42
N ASN A 268 -1.78 0.10 17.34
CA ASN A 268 -1.47 0.14 18.76
C ASN A 268 -0.50 -0.96 19.23
N LYS A 269 0.24 -1.62 18.32
CA LYS A 269 1.18 -2.69 18.66
C LYS A 269 2.56 -2.42 18.09
N MET A 270 3.60 -2.44 18.93
CA MET A 270 5.03 -2.30 18.57
C MET A 270 5.43 -3.07 17.30
N GLN A 271 4.93 -4.30 17.17
CA GLN A 271 5.25 -5.19 16.05
C GLN A 271 4.70 -4.69 14.70
N SER A 272 3.68 -3.84 14.70
CA SER A 272 3.04 -3.36 13.47
C SER A 272 3.94 -2.44 12.66
N TRP A 273 4.82 -1.64 13.30
CA TRP A 273 5.64 -0.66 12.59
C TRP A 273 6.85 -1.30 11.91
N GLU A 274 7.53 -2.20 12.61
CA GLU A 274 8.63 -2.96 12.02
C GLU A 274 8.12 -3.81 10.85
N LEU A 275 6.99 -4.49 11.05
CA LEU A 275 6.34 -5.25 9.99
C LEU A 275 5.98 -4.33 8.81
N PHE A 276 5.42 -3.15 9.07
CA PHE A 276 5.05 -2.18 8.04
C PHE A 276 6.27 -1.71 7.22
N LEU A 277 7.37 -1.34 7.89
CA LEU A 277 8.61 -0.96 7.23
C LEU A 277 9.19 -2.12 6.40
N ALA A 278 9.20 -3.33 6.95
CA ALA A 278 9.67 -4.52 6.25
C ALA A 278 8.81 -4.84 5.02
N GLN A 279 7.49 -4.68 5.12
CA GLN A 279 6.53 -4.86 4.03
C GLN A 279 6.73 -3.83 2.91
N ILE A 280 6.92 -2.56 3.26
CA ILE A 280 7.26 -1.50 2.31
C ILE A 280 8.58 -1.82 1.61
N TYR A 281 9.62 -2.11 2.39
CA TYR A 281 10.93 -2.38 1.82
C TYR A 281 10.89 -3.58 0.88
N ILE A 282 10.39 -4.73 1.33
CA ILE A 282 10.51 -5.99 0.58
C ILE A 282 9.73 -5.96 -0.74
N CYS A 283 8.61 -5.24 -0.81
CA CYS A 283 7.78 -5.16 -2.02
C CYS A 283 8.00 -3.89 -2.84
N GLY A 284 8.33 -2.75 -2.24
CA GLY A 284 8.65 -1.51 -2.96
C GLY A 284 10.10 -1.44 -3.43
N GLY A 285 11.00 -2.13 -2.73
CA GLY A 285 12.42 -2.13 -3.00
C GLY A 285 12.79 -3.19 -4.04
N PRO A 286 13.18 -4.41 -3.61
CA PRO A 286 13.67 -5.43 -4.52
C PRO A 286 12.57 -6.04 -5.41
N ALA A 287 11.30 -6.03 -4.98
CA ALA A 287 10.20 -6.43 -5.87
C ALA A 287 9.81 -5.33 -6.88
N GLY A 288 10.11 -4.07 -6.58
CA GLY A 288 9.84 -2.92 -7.46
C GLY A 288 8.37 -2.59 -7.67
N PHE A 289 7.47 -2.91 -6.74
CA PHE A 289 6.05 -2.60 -6.88
C PHE A 289 5.73 -1.18 -6.42
N GLN A 290 5.25 -0.34 -7.36
CA GLN A 290 4.94 1.07 -7.12
C GLN A 290 3.97 1.31 -5.96
N LYS A 291 3.02 0.40 -5.72
CA LYS A 291 2.02 0.52 -4.64
C LYS A 291 2.61 0.66 -3.24
N PHE A 292 3.88 0.31 -3.05
CA PHE A 292 4.57 0.41 -1.76
C PHE A 292 5.43 1.67 -1.64
N VAL A 293 5.59 2.41 -2.73
CA VAL A 293 6.37 3.66 -2.81
C VAL A 293 5.36 4.82 -2.76
N ASP A 294 4.72 4.96 -1.61
CA ASP A 294 3.62 5.91 -1.37
C ASP A 294 4.07 7.08 -0.47
N ALA A 295 3.69 8.31 -0.83
CA ALA A 295 4.08 9.52 -0.10
C ALA A 295 3.48 9.62 1.31
N GLN A 296 2.29 9.06 1.54
CA GLN A 296 1.67 9.03 2.88
C GLN A 296 2.43 8.09 3.81
N PHE A 297 2.88 6.95 3.28
CA PHE A 297 3.73 6.03 4.04
C PHE A 297 5.08 6.69 4.38
N LEU A 298 5.70 7.38 3.42
CA LEU A 298 6.94 8.13 3.67
C LEU A 298 6.74 9.18 4.76
N SER A 299 5.67 9.96 4.69
CA SER A 299 5.33 10.97 5.69
C SER A 299 5.22 10.34 7.08
N ALA A 300 4.48 9.24 7.22
CA ALA A 300 4.35 8.54 8.50
C ALA A 300 5.70 8.08 9.06
N ILE A 301 6.57 7.51 8.21
CA ILE A 301 7.89 7.01 8.61
C ILE A 301 8.79 8.15 9.11
N LEU A 302 8.82 9.28 8.41
CA LEU A 302 9.58 10.45 8.81
C LEU A 302 9.12 11.00 10.17
N HIS A 303 7.82 10.94 10.47
CA HIS A 303 7.26 11.34 11.77
C HIS A 303 7.59 10.36 12.92
N TRP A 304 7.93 9.10 12.62
CA TRP A 304 8.32 8.11 13.65
C TRP A 304 9.78 8.24 14.07
N GLN A 305 10.57 9.01 13.33
CA GLN A 305 11.95 9.26 13.66
C GLN A 305 12.04 10.18 14.88
N SER A 306 12.95 9.84 15.79
CA SER A 306 13.23 10.66 16.97
C SER A 306 14.27 11.73 16.71
N ASN A 307 14.38 12.68 17.63
CA ASN A 307 15.43 13.70 17.62
C ASN A 307 16.85 13.12 17.70
N THR A 308 17.02 11.88 18.19
CA THR A 308 18.30 11.17 18.19
C THR A 308 18.52 10.34 16.92
N GLY A 309 17.65 10.49 15.93
CA GLY A 309 17.75 9.90 14.60
C GLY A 309 17.32 8.44 14.49
N CYS A 310 17.19 7.73 15.60
CA CYS A 310 16.64 6.37 15.62
C CYS A 310 15.11 6.40 15.51
N LEU A 311 14.49 5.26 15.23
CA LEU A 311 13.04 5.12 15.37
C LEU A 311 12.69 4.69 16.82
N LYS A 312 11.82 5.47 17.45
CA LYS A 312 11.31 5.21 18.81
C LYS A 312 10.18 4.18 18.80
N SER A 313 9.89 3.58 19.96
CA SER A 313 8.56 3.06 20.22
C SER A 313 7.64 4.23 20.57
N SER A 314 6.60 4.52 19.80
CA SER A 314 5.57 5.45 20.26
C SER A 314 4.38 4.70 20.83
N HIS A 315 3.85 5.24 21.93
CA HIS A 315 2.40 5.31 22.08
C HIS A 315 1.92 6.31 21.02
N SER A 316 1.26 5.76 20.00
CA SER A 316 0.39 6.36 18.97
C SER A 316 0.29 7.90 18.82
N ILE A 317 0.69 8.40 17.65
CA ILE A 317 0.20 9.68 17.08
C ILE A 317 -1.22 9.51 16.47
N PHE A 318 -1.64 8.28 16.16
CA PHE A 318 -2.99 7.97 15.63
C PHE A 318 -4.10 7.88 16.71
N SER A 319 -3.80 8.16 17.98
CA SER A 319 -4.79 8.17 19.07
C SER A 319 -5.80 9.31 19.01
N SER A 320 -5.65 10.30 18.13
CA SER A 320 -6.63 11.38 17.96
C SER A 320 -7.87 10.97 17.14
N LEU A 321 -7.98 9.71 16.70
CA LEU A 321 -9.09 9.23 15.86
C LEU A 321 -9.94 8.10 16.47
N GLY A 322 -9.87 7.88 17.79
CA GLY A 322 -10.82 6.99 18.47
C GLY A 322 -10.21 6.31 19.68
N SER A 323 -10.36 6.95 20.84
CA SER A 323 -10.06 6.36 22.14
C SER A 323 -11.36 5.86 22.76
N GLU A 324 -11.55 4.55 22.80
CA GLU A 324 -11.95 3.83 24.01
C GLU A 324 -11.86 2.32 23.74
N LEU A 325 -11.36 1.58 24.73
CA LEU A 325 -11.23 0.11 24.80
C LEU A 325 -10.00 -0.51 24.11
N LEU A 326 -8.90 -0.66 24.85
CA LEU A 326 -7.97 -1.77 24.62
C LEU A 326 -7.49 -2.40 25.94
N PRO A 327 -7.64 -3.73 26.12
CA PRO A 327 -7.05 -4.47 27.23
C PRO A 327 -5.55 -4.73 27.03
N GLN A 328 -4.83 -4.71 28.15
CA GLN A 328 -3.44 -5.14 28.29
C GLN A 328 -3.35 -6.66 28.05
N ASN A 329 -2.63 -7.07 26.99
CA ASN A 329 -1.79 -8.27 26.93
C ASN A 329 -1.31 -8.48 25.49
N THR A 330 -0.12 -7.95 25.17
CA THR A 330 0.61 -8.39 23.97
C THR A 330 2.03 -8.78 24.37
N LEU A 331 2.30 -10.09 24.31
CA LEU A 331 3.59 -10.71 24.53
C LEU A 331 4.66 -10.10 23.62
N VAL A 332 5.63 -9.43 24.25
CA VAL A 332 6.88 -8.96 23.65
C VAL A 332 7.75 -10.19 23.38
N THR A 333 8.11 -10.45 22.12
CA THR A 333 9.05 -11.51 21.77
C THR A 333 10.49 -11.02 22.00
N SER A 334 11.27 -11.85 22.70
CA SER A 334 12.54 -11.58 23.39
C SER A 334 13.76 -11.15 22.54
N SER A 335 13.60 -10.58 21.35
CA SER A 335 14.72 -10.13 20.50
C SER A 335 14.77 -8.64 20.17
N ASP A 336 13.76 -7.87 20.59
CA ASP A 336 13.73 -6.41 20.51
C ASP A 336 14.27 -5.82 21.82
N HIS A 337 15.57 -5.96 22.08
CA HIS A 337 16.18 -5.20 23.16
C HIS A 337 16.49 -3.78 22.66
N PRO A 338 16.04 -2.74 23.38
CA PRO A 338 16.53 -1.39 23.13
C PRO A 338 18.05 -1.40 23.25
N ILE A 339 18.73 -0.69 22.36
CA ILE A 339 20.19 -0.56 22.41
C ILE A 339 20.57 0.09 23.75
N GLY A 340 21.55 -0.48 24.44
CA GLY A 340 21.97 -0.09 25.78
C GLY A 340 22.81 1.17 25.75
N GLY A 341 22.18 2.34 25.74
CA GLY A 341 22.86 3.63 25.73
C GLY A 341 21.96 4.81 26.16
N ILE A 342 22.40 6.04 25.85
CA ILE A 342 21.80 7.33 26.26
C ILE A 342 20.29 7.44 25.94
N ASP A 343 19.75 6.60 25.04
CA ASP A 343 18.36 6.65 24.62
C ASP A 343 17.72 5.24 24.59
N LYS A 344 17.26 4.76 25.76
CA LYS A 344 16.63 3.44 25.99
C LYS A 344 15.35 3.18 25.18
N ALA A 345 14.92 4.13 24.34
CA ALA A 345 13.73 4.05 23.50
C ALA A 345 14.03 3.70 22.02
N CYS A 346 15.31 3.59 21.64
CA CYS A 346 15.75 3.31 20.27
C CYS A 346 15.84 1.81 19.97
N TYR A 347 15.21 1.38 18.88
CA TYR A 347 15.22 -0.02 18.44
C TYR A 347 16.10 -0.21 17.20
N SER A 348 17.11 -1.08 17.32
CA SER A 348 18.07 -1.38 16.24
C SER A 348 17.36 -1.86 14.97
N ARG A 349 16.51 -2.88 15.10
CA ARG A 349 15.84 -3.53 13.95
C ARG A 349 14.89 -2.58 13.20
N ARG A 350 14.16 -1.74 13.91
CA ARG A 350 13.29 -0.71 13.30
C ARG A 350 14.09 0.36 12.58
N SER A 351 15.16 0.83 13.23
CA SER A 351 16.04 1.83 12.63
C SER A 351 16.69 1.27 11.37
N ALA A 352 17.03 -0.03 11.36
CA ALA A 352 17.54 -0.74 10.18
C ALA A 352 16.52 -0.80 9.04
N ALA A 353 15.28 -1.19 9.34
CA ALA A 353 14.21 -1.24 8.36
C ALA A 353 13.92 0.17 7.78
N ALA A 354 13.83 1.19 8.63
CA ALA A 354 13.63 2.57 8.20
C ALA A 354 14.81 3.11 7.38
N THR A 355 16.04 2.76 7.73
CA THR A 355 17.24 3.11 6.95
C THR A 355 17.13 2.57 5.53
N SER A 356 16.72 1.31 5.39
CA SER A 356 16.51 0.67 4.09
C SER A 356 15.36 1.32 3.30
N VAL A 357 14.27 1.65 3.97
CA VAL A 357 13.09 2.26 3.36
C VAL A 357 13.37 3.69 2.92
N LEU A 358 13.94 4.54 3.77
CA LEU A 358 14.20 5.95 3.44
C LEU A 358 15.18 6.09 2.28
N SER A 359 16.23 5.26 2.22
CA SER A 359 17.16 5.26 1.08
C SER A 359 16.47 4.81 -0.21
N MET A 360 15.58 3.83 -0.12
CA MET A 360 14.77 3.35 -1.25
C MET A 360 13.82 4.44 -1.74
N TYR A 361 13.13 5.13 -0.83
CA TYR A 361 12.27 6.27 -1.17
C TYR A 361 13.06 7.39 -1.84
N LEU A 362 14.20 7.77 -1.26
CA LEU A 362 15.06 8.81 -1.85
C LEU A 362 15.48 8.42 -3.26
N HIS A 363 15.91 7.18 -3.49
CA HIS A 363 16.26 6.69 -4.82
C HIS A 363 15.11 6.84 -5.82
N TRP A 364 13.93 6.34 -5.47
CA TRP A 364 12.78 6.37 -6.37
C TRP A 364 12.31 7.80 -6.64
N PHE A 365 12.08 8.60 -5.59
CA PHE A 365 11.58 9.97 -5.72
C PHE A 365 12.57 10.92 -6.40
N SER A 366 13.87 10.59 -6.40
CA SER A 366 14.91 11.35 -7.08
C SER A 366 15.37 10.73 -8.41
N SER A 367 14.58 9.81 -8.98
CA SER A 367 14.82 9.26 -10.31
C SER A 367 13.95 9.96 -11.35
N LYS A 368 14.55 10.63 -12.35
CA LYS A 368 13.80 11.24 -13.48
C LYS A 368 13.07 10.21 -14.36
N LYS A 369 13.40 8.92 -14.23
CA LYS A 369 12.71 7.84 -14.95
C LYS A 369 11.33 7.54 -14.36
N GLU A 370 11.12 7.88 -13.10
CA GLU A 370 9.87 7.67 -12.39
C GLU A 370 9.10 8.99 -12.32
N ILE A 371 7.97 9.09 -13.02
CA ILE A 371 7.08 10.25 -12.92
C ILE A 371 6.14 10.00 -11.73
N PHE A 372 6.54 10.47 -10.56
CA PHE A 372 5.61 10.58 -9.44
C PHE A 372 4.72 11.80 -9.67
N ILE A 373 3.52 11.57 -10.20
CA ILE A 373 2.46 12.58 -10.16
C ILE A 373 1.98 12.63 -8.72
N LEU A 374 2.65 13.46 -7.91
CA LEU A 374 2.03 13.98 -6.71
C LEU A 374 0.79 14.79 -7.15
N PRO A 375 -0.38 14.59 -6.53
CA PRO A 375 -1.58 15.33 -6.91
C PRO A 375 -1.27 16.83 -6.92
N THR A 376 -1.41 17.46 -8.09
CA THR A 376 -1.17 18.90 -8.28
C THR A 376 -2.25 19.70 -7.57
N PRO A 377 -1.90 20.66 -6.70
CA PRO A 377 -2.87 21.60 -6.14
C PRO A 377 -3.22 22.65 -7.18
N THR A 378 -4.50 22.94 -7.33
CA THR A 378 -4.98 24.13 -8.03
C THR A 378 -4.66 25.36 -7.16
N ASN A 379 -3.93 26.32 -7.72
CA ASN A 379 -3.54 27.55 -7.02
C ASN A 379 -4.77 28.36 -6.63
N SER A 380 -4.96 28.61 -5.33
CA SER A 380 -5.91 29.59 -4.81
C SER A 380 -5.20 30.66 -3.97
N THR A 381 -4.45 31.54 -4.64
CA THR A 381 -4.28 32.92 -4.14
C THR A 381 -5.56 33.70 -4.45
N ALA A 382 -6.65 33.36 -3.77
CA ALA A 382 -7.90 34.13 -3.72
C ALA A 382 -8.74 33.82 -2.46
N ALA A 383 -8.18 33.14 -1.46
CA ALA A 383 -8.87 32.89 -0.20
C ALA A 383 -8.69 34.09 0.76
N ASN A 384 -9.31 35.21 0.40
CA ASN A 384 -9.86 36.19 1.34
C ASN A 384 -10.95 37.08 0.70
N ARG A 385 -11.50 36.68 -0.45
CA ARG A 385 -12.66 37.35 -1.06
C ARG A 385 -13.47 36.40 -1.95
N MET A 386 -14.28 35.56 -1.32
CA MET A 386 -15.37 34.78 -1.93
C MET A 386 -16.29 34.39 -0.75
N GLU A 387 -16.89 35.35 -0.04
CA GLU A 387 -18.10 36.10 -0.39
C GLU A 387 -19.23 35.19 -0.90
N SER A 388 -20.02 34.70 0.07
CA SER A 388 -21.50 34.56 0.14
C SER A 388 -22.31 33.92 -1.00
N ASN A 389 -21.87 33.97 -2.25
CA ASN A 389 -22.70 33.63 -3.40
C ASN A 389 -22.88 32.12 -3.60
N GLU A 390 -21.88 31.28 -3.31
CA GLU A 390 -22.04 29.83 -3.46
C GLU A 390 -22.97 29.22 -2.41
N PHE A 391 -22.89 29.73 -1.18
CA PHE A 391 -23.80 29.31 -0.09
C PHE A 391 -25.24 29.77 -0.36
N LEU A 392 -25.42 30.98 -0.89
CA LEU A 392 -26.72 31.49 -1.34
C LEU A 392 -27.28 30.70 -2.53
N THR A 393 -26.45 30.26 -3.48
CA THR A 393 -26.93 29.39 -4.57
C THR A 393 -27.35 28.02 -4.09
N ILE A 394 -26.64 27.40 -3.13
CA ILE A 394 -27.04 26.10 -2.57
C ILE A 394 -28.35 26.23 -1.81
N ILE A 395 -28.50 27.26 -0.96
CA ILE A 395 -29.76 27.54 -0.27
C ILE A 395 -30.89 27.84 -1.28
N GLY A 396 -30.58 28.58 -2.35
CA GLY A 396 -31.52 28.88 -3.43
C GLY A 396 -32.01 27.61 -4.16
N LEU A 397 -31.11 26.68 -4.47
CA LEU A 397 -31.46 25.40 -5.11
C LEU A 397 -32.30 24.51 -4.19
N ILE A 398 -32.00 24.48 -2.88
CA ILE A 398 -32.79 23.77 -1.88
C ILE A 398 -34.20 24.38 -1.77
N ALA A 399 -34.31 25.71 -1.75
CA ALA A 399 -35.59 26.41 -1.69
C ALA A 399 -36.44 26.19 -2.95
N ILE A 400 -35.83 26.22 -4.14
CA ILE A 400 -36.53 25.91 -5.41
C ILE A 400 -37.00 24.45 -5.40
N GLY A 401 -36.15 23.51 -4.96
CA GLY A 401 -36.52 22.10 -4.82
C GLY A 401 -37.72 21.89 -3.91
N ALA A 402 -37.72 22.54 -2.74
CA ALA A 402 -38.84 22.48 -1.79
C ALA A 402 -40.13 23.09 -2.37
N ALA A 403 -40.03 24.23 -3.07
CA ALA A 403 -41.17 24.89 -3.70
C ALA A 403 -41.81 24.03 -4.82
N LEU A 404 -40.99 23.37 -5.64
CA LEU A 404 -41.48 22.46 -6.68
C LEU A 404 -42.22 21.26 -6.07
N ILE A 405 -41.68 20.67 -5.01
CA ILE A 405 -42.35 19.57 -4.29
C ILE A 405 -43.71 20.04 -3.74
N ALA A 406 -43.76 21.21 -3.10
CA ALA A 406 -45.01 21.76 -2.57
C ALA A 406 -46.04 22.03 -3.69
N ALA A 407 -45.61 22.55 -4.84
CA ALA A 407 -46.48 22.79 -5.99
C ALA A 407 -47.05 21.48 -6.57
N PHE A 408 -46.22 20.44 -6.69
CA PHE A 408 -46.67 19.12 -7.15
C PHE A 408 -47.69 18.49 -6.20
N LEU A 409 -47.47 18.61 -4.89
CA LEU A 409 -48.41 18.13 -3.88
C LEU A 409 -49.75 18.90 -3.97
N SER A 410 -49.70 20.21 -4.16
CA SER A 410 -50.88 21.07 -4.29
C SER A 410 -51.71 20.72 -5.54
N ILE A 411 -51.05 20.54 -6.70
CA ILE A 411 -51.72 20.13 -7.95
C ILE A 411 -52.34 18.73 -7.78
N SER A 412 -51.63 17.81 -7.13
CA SER A 412 -52.14 16.46 -6.86
C SER A 412 -53.38 16.48 -5.96
N VAL A 413 -53.39 17.34 -4.94
CA VAL A 413 -54.56 17.53 -4.07
C VAL A 413 -55.74 18.13 -4.85
N VAL A 414 -55.52 19.12 -5.71
CA VAL A 414 -56.58 19.70 -6.57
C VAL A 414 -57.13 18.66 -7.55
N TYR A 415 -56.27 17.82 -8.15
CA TYR A 415 -56.71 16.74 -9.03
C TYR A 415 -57.50 15.64 -8.30
N CYS A 416 -57.21 15.42 -7.02
CA CYS A 416 -57.95 14.47 -6.18
C CYS A 416 -59.29 15.04 -5.70
N ILE A 417 -59.39 16.36 -5.47
CA ILE A 417 -60.59 17.00 -4.91
C ILE A 417 -61.55 17.51 -6.00
N CYS A 418 -61.05 17.88 -7.18
CA CYS A 418 -61.87 18.37 -8.30
C CYS A 418 -61.80 17.41 -9.50
N PRO A 419 -62.76 16.48 -9.65
CA PRO A 419 -62.89 15.73 -10.90
C PRO A 419 -63.40 16.69 -11.99
N LEU A 420 -62.47 17.29 -12.74
CA LEU A 420 -62.79 18.08 -13.93
C LEU A 420 -63.63 17.24 -14.88
N GLY A 421 -64.83 17.77 -15.18
CA GLY A 421 -65.93 17.09 -15.85
C GLY A 421 -65.53 16.34 -17.11
N ARG A 422 -65.70 15.02 -17.06
CA ARG A 422 -65.55 14.12 -18.19
C ARG A 422 -66.74 14.33 -19.15
N LYS A 423 -66.62 15.26 -20.09
CA LYS A 423 -67.55 15.35 -21.23
C LYS A 423 -67.34 14.11 -22.12
N GLY A 424 -68.43 13.38 -22.34
CA GLY A 424 -68.46 12.21 -23.20
C GLY A 424 -68.25 12.60 -24.66
N HIS A 425 -67.40 11.84 -25.35
CA HIS A 425 -67.32 11.88 -26.80
C HIS A 425 -67.99 10.61 -27.36
N GLU A 426 -69.11 10.84 -28.04
CA GLU A 426 -69.73 9.95 -29.00
C GLU A 426 -68.72 9.55 -30.09
N TYR A 427 -68.68 8.26 -30.43
CA TYR A 427 -68.02 7.77 -31.64
C TYR A 427 -69.08 7.55 -32.72
N GLN A 428 -69.04 8.38 -33.76
CA GLN A 428 -69.85 8.25 -34.96
C GLN A 428 -69.19 7.31 -35.98
N LYS A 429 -70.05 6.52 -36.62
CA LYS A 429 -69.81 5.55 -37.71
C LYS A 429 -69.08 6.14 -38.92
N LEU A 430 -68.18 5.36 -39.52
CA LEU A 430 -67.92 5.39 -40.95
C LEU A 430 -68.02 3.97 -41.53
N GLN A 431 -69.01 3.80 -42.41
CA GLN A 431 -69.22 2.66 -43.28
C GLN A 431 -68.40 2.83 -44.57
N SER A 432 -67.71 1.78 -44.98
CA SER A 432 -67.41 1.43 -46.38
C SER A 432 -66.66 0.11 -46.37
N LYS A 433 -66.83 -0.87 -47.24
CA LYS A 433 -67.78 -1.23 -48.30
C LYS A 433 -67.24 -2.60 -48.75
N GLU A 434 -68.04 -3.65 -48.73
CA GLU A 434 -67.66 -4.96 -49.28
C GLU A 434 -67.39 -4.87 -50.80
N PRO A 435 -66.64 -5.84 -51.34
CA PRO A 435 -67.31 -6.81 -52.20
C PRO A 435 -66.91 -8.27 -51.95
N SER A 436 -67.94 -9.05 -51.61
CA SER A 436 -68.37 -10.36 -52.12
C SER A 436 -67.44 -11.33 -52.88
N LYS A 437 -67.79 -12.61 -52.65
CA LYS A 437 -67.77 -13.83 -53.51
C LYS A 437 -66.58 -14.77 -53.26
N ASN A 438 -66.83 -15.91 -52.61
CA ASN A 438 -67.27 -17.21 -53.17
C ASN A 438 -66.06 -17.97 -53.74
N ALA A 439 -65.87 -19.29 -53.61
CA ALA A 439 -66.65 -20.40 -53.08
C ALA A 439 -65.70 -21.60 -52.90
N ASP A 440 -66.09 -22.52 -52.01
CA ASP A 440 -66.08 -23.99 -52.09
C ASP A 440 -64.91 -24.72 -52.78
N GLU A 441 -64.17 -25.53 -52.01
CA GLU A 441 -64.25 -27.02 -52.02
C GLU A 441 -63.70 -27.63 -50.72
#